data_AF-A0A933ZU15-F1
#
_entry.id   AF-A0A933ZU15-F1
#
_cell.length_a   1.000
_cell.length_b   1.000
_cell.length_c   1.000
_cell.angle_alpha   90.00
_cell.angle_beta   90.00
_cell.angle_gamma   90.00
#
_symmetry.space_group_name_H-M   'P 1'
#
loop_
_entity.id
_entity.type
_entity.pdbx_description
1 polymer ?
#
loop_
_entity_poly.entity_id
_entity_poly.type
_entity_poly.pdbx_seq_one_letter_code
_entity_poly.pdbx_strand_id
1 'polypeptide(L)'
;MAVYLATSQPVPTKDRSPLSIEPTAPESAARLRQHFTLEHLYYVASHEGCGCGFITDQDQGTDEDCADRAASLSALHELVHETALLTPGAQLLVCFDGEEETAPEHSRTLEDPDQLRVRWGDRILYSVLVRR
;
A
#
# COMPACT_ATOMS: atom_id res chain seq x y z
N MET A 1 -4.06 8.63 6.33
CA MET A 1 -4.02 7.18 6.04
C MET A 1 -2.62 6.84 5.54
N ALA A 2 -2.14 5.65 5.86
CA ALA A 2 -0.82 5.16 5.51
C ALA A 2 -0.93 3.82 4.78
N VAL A 3 -0.05 3.60 3.81
CA VAL A 3 0.07 2.32 3.09
C VAL A 3 1.51 1.87 3.18
N TYR A 4 1.70 0.63 3.65
CA TYR A 4 3.02 0.02 3.80
C TYR A 4 3.10 -1.25 2.98
N LEU A 5 4.25 -1.44 2.32
CA LEU A 5 4.56 -2.62 1.52
C LEU A 5 5.75 -3.36 2.13
N ALA A 6 5.60 -4.65 2.35
CA ALA A 6 6.65 -5.54 2.78
C ALA A 6 6.99 -6.57 1.69
N THR A 7 8.28 -6.76 1.44
CA THR A 7 8.78 -7.67 0.39
C THR A 7 9.97 -8.50 0.86
N SER A 8 10.17 -9.66 0.24
CA SER A 8 11.30 -10.55 0.51
C SER A 8 12.60 -10.14 -0.22
N GLN A 9 12.49 -9.22 -1.18
CA GLN A 9 13.62 -8.64 -1.91
C GLN A 9 13.44 -7.13 -2.00
N PRO A 10 14.54 -6.36 -2.14
CA PRO A 10 14.44 -4.92 -2.29
C PRO A 10 13.64 -4.52 -3.53
N VAL A 11 12.73 -3.56 -3.37
CA VAL A 11 11.99 -2.92 -4.47
C VAL A 11 12.65 -1.56 -4.79
N PRO A 12 12.73 -1.15 -6.07
CA PRO A 12 13.23 0.17 -6.44
C PRO A 12 12.38 1.29 -5.80
N THR A 13 13.04 2.26 -5.17
CA THR A 13 12.38 3.47 -4.66
C THR A 13 11.92 4.36 -5.81
N LYS A 14 10.82 5.08 -5.60
CA LYS A 14 10.21 5.99 -6.58
C LYS A 14 9.82 7.28 -5.88
N ASP A 15 10.21 8.43 -6.45
CA ASP A 15 10.02 9.73 -5.80
C ASP A 15 9.10 10.65 -6.62
N ARG A 16 8.17 10.09 -7.41
CA ARG A 16 7.37 10.87 -8.37
C ARG A 16 5.96 10.35 -8.59
N SER A 17 5.04 11.27 -8.81
CA SER A 17 3.66 11.04 -9.27
C SER A 17 3.57 9.96 -10.36
N PRO A 18 2.55 9.08 -10.31
CA PRO A 18 1.37 9.17 -9.45
C PRO A 18 1.51 8.50 -8.07
N LEU A 19 2.64 7.88 -7.76
CA LEU A 19 2.93 7.35 -6.42
C LEU A 19 4.42 7.37 -6.10
N SER A 20 4.76 7.53 -4.82
CA SER A 20 6.11 7.35 -4.30
C SER A 20 6.25 6.06 -3.49
N ILE A 21 7.46 5.53 -3.49
CA ILE A 21 7.90 4.36 -2.73
C ILE A 21 9.21 4.76 -2.07
N GLU A 22 9.23 4.78 -0.74
CA GLU A 22 10.42 5.11 0.04
C GLU A 22 10.66 4.06 1.12
N PRO A 23 11.92 3.84 1.54
CA PRO A 23 12.20 2.98 2.68
C PRO A 23 11.49 3.51 3.91
N THR A 24 10.85 2.63 4.66
CA THR A 24 10.15 3.04 5.88
C THR A 24 11.16 3.57 6.91
N ALA A 25 10.87 4.73 7.50
CA ALA A 25 11.70 5.30 8.56
C ALA A 25 11.87 4.29 9.72
N PRO A 26 13.05 4.19 10.37
CA PRO A 26 13.33 3.17 11.37
C PRO A 26 12.33 3.10 12.53
N GLU A 27 11.85 4.26 12.99
CA GLU A 27 10.85 4.36 14.06
C GLU A 27 9.48 3.82 13.67
N SER A 28 9.07 3.97 12.41
CA SER A 28 7.82 3.41 11.90
C SER A 28 8.00 1.93 11.57
N ALA A 29 9.16 1.54 11.04
CA ALA A 29 9.49 0.15 10.76
C ALA A 29 9.44 -0.71 12.04
N ALA A 30 9.91 -0.18 13.17
CA ALA A 30 9.85 -0.86 14.46
C ALA A 30 8.39 -1.15 14.89
N ARG A 31 7.49 -0.19 14.70
CA ARG A 31 6.05 -0.30 15.02
C ARG A 31 5.32 -1.30 14.11
N LEU A 32 5.66 -1.29 12.83
CA LEU A 32 5.06 -2.12 11.80
C LEU A 32 5.54 -3.57 11.83
N ARG A 33 6.71 -3.84 12.42
CA ARG A 33 7.38 -5.14 12.29
C ARG A 33 6.51 -6.31 12.74
N GLN A 34 5.63 -6.10 13.72
CA GLN A 34 4.71 -7.11 14.24
C GLN A 34 3.64 -7.58 13.21
N HIS A 35 3.36 -6.79 12.17
CA HIS A 35 2.35 -7.10 11.16
C HIS A 35 2.90 -7.87 9.96
N PHE A 36 4.21 -7.75 9.73
CA PHE A 36 4.87 -8.29 8.56
C PHE A 36 5.78 -9.45 8.92
N THR A 37 5.90 -10.42 8.02
CA THR A 37 6.90 -11.50 8.13
C THR A 37 8.13 -11.21 7.28
N LEU A 38 7.99 -10.35 6.27
CA LEU A 38 9.04 -10.00 5.30
C LEU A 38 9.99 -8.90 5.81
N GLU A 39 11.17 -8.81 5.20
CA GLU A 39 12.30 -8.01 5.70
C GLU A 39 12.26 -6.55 5.24
N HIS A 40 12.02 -6.31 3.95
CA HIS A 40 12.11 -4.97 3.39
C HIS A 40 10.77 -4.27 3.53
N LEU A 41 10.75 -3.12 4.20
CA LEU A 41 9.56 -2.32 4.47
C LEU A 41 9.62 -0.97 3.76
N TYR A 42 8.54 -0.64 3.04
CA TYR A 42 8.39 0.59 2.28
C TYR A 42 7.12 1.31 2.68
N TYR A 43 7.20 2.64 2.73
CA TYR A 43 6.03 3.50 2.73
C TYR A 43 5.64 3.81 1.29
N VAL A 44 4.36 3.71 1.00
CA VAL A 44 3.78 3.97 -0.32
C VAL A 44 2.81 5.13 -0.20
N ALA A 45 3.10 6.21 -0.93
CA ALA A 45 2.31 7.43 -0.91
C ALA A 45 1.72 7.73 -2.30
N SER A 46 0.52 8.29 -2.32
CA SER A 46 -0.14 8.76 -3.54
C SER A 46 0.46 10.07 -4.03
N HIS A 47 -0.15 10.67 -5.06
CA HIS A 47 0.13 12.05 -5.49
C HIS A 47 0.05 13.10 -4.35
N GLU A 48 -0.73 12.84 -3.30
CA GLU A 48 -0.87 13.73 -2.13
C GLU A 48 0.30 13.59 -1.12
N GLY A 49 1.24 12.67 -1.36
CA GLY A 49 2.31 12.35 -0.42
C GLY A 49 1.85 11.51 0.78
N CYS A 50 0.62 10.98 0.74
CA CYS A 50 0.09 10.11 1.79
C CYS A 50 -0.79 8.98 1.23
N GLY A 51 -1.31 8.10 2.08
CA GLY A 51 -2.19 7.01 1.62
C GLY A 51 -3.57 7.48 1.13
N CYS A 52 -4.02 8.69 1.49
CA CYS A 52 -5.38 9.15 1.23
C CYS A 52 -5.75 9.21 -0.26
N GLY A 53 -4.80 9.50 -1.14
CA GLY A 53 -5.07 9.48 -2.59
C GLY A 53 -5.31 8.10 -3.20
N PHE A 54 -5.31 7.02 -2.40
CA PHE A 54 -5.69 5.66 -2.84
C PHE A 54 -7.12 5.27 -2.47
N ILE A 55 -7.84 6.09 -1.70
CA ILE A 55 -9.19 5.78 -1.22
C ILE A 55 -10.17 5.64 -2.39
N THR A 56 -10.93 4.55 -2.42
CA THR A 56 -11.81 4.17 -3.54
C THR A 56 -13.29 4.54 -3.35
N ASP A 57 -13.68 4.97 -2.15
CA ASP A 57 -15.07 5.22 -1.77
C ASP A 57 -15.41 6.69 -1.50
N GLN A 58 -14.51 7.62 -1.85
CA GLN A 58 -14.76 9.06 -1.73
C GLN A 58 -15.12 9.71 -3.07
N ASP A 59 -16.40 10.03 -3.23
CA ASP A 59 -16.99 10.74 -4.38
C ASP A 59 -16.87 12.28 -4.28
N GLN A 60 -15.95 12.82 -3.47
CA GLN A 60 -15.86 14.25 -3.19
C GLN A 60 -14.48 14.82 -3.55
N GLY A 61 -14.36 15.30 -4.78
CA GLY A 61 -13.19 16.00 -5.31
C GLY A 61 -13.55 16.82 -6.55
N THR A 62 -12.63 17.68 -6.99
CA THR A 62 -12.71 18.28 -8.33
C THR A 62 -12.41 17.24 -9.42
N ASP A 63 -12.72 17.53 -10.68
CA ASP A 63 -12.39 16.62 -11.80
C ASP A 63 -10.89 16.31 -11.88
N GLU A 64 -10.04 17.27 -11.52
CA GLU A 64 -8.58 17.12 -11.46
C GLU A 64 -8.16 16.19 -10.30
N ASP A 65 -8.73 16.38 -9.10
CA ASP A 65 -8.47 15.49 -7.96
C ASP A 65 -8.90 14.04 -8.26
N CYS A 66 -10.01 13.86 -8.98
CA CYS A 66 -10.48 12.56 -9.41
C CYS A 66 -9.50 11.87 -10.37
N ALA A 67 -8.90 12.62 -11.30
CA ALA A 67 -7.92 12.09 -12.24
C ALA A 67 -6.61 11.66 -11.55
N ASP A 68 -6.08 12.49 -10.64
CA ASP A 68 -4.85 12.19 -9.92
C ASP A 68 -5.02 11.01 -8.94
N ARG A 69 -6.20 10.90 -8.30
CA ARG A 69 -6.57 9.73 -7.50
C ARG A 69 -6.65 8.46 -8.34
N ALA A 70 -7.32 8.52 -9.49
CA ALA A 70 -7.41 7.38 -10.41
C ALA A 70 -6.01 6.93 -10.87
N ALA A 71 -5.13 7.88 -11.21
CA ALA A 71 -3.75 7.57 -11.58
C ALA A 71 -2.95 6.96 -10.42
N SER A 72 -3.13 7.46 -9.20
CA SER A 72 -2.47 6.94 -7.99
C SER A 72 -2.91 5.50 -7.70
N LEU A 73 -4.21 5.24 -7.78
CA LEU A 73 -4.78 3.91 -7.57
C LEU A 73 -4.33 2.92 -8.64
N SER A 74 -4.36 3.32 -9.92
CA SER A 74 -3.88 2.49 -11.02
C SER A 74 -2.41 2.11 -10.82
N ALA A 75 -1.57 3.08 -10.45
CA ALA A 75 -0.17 2.82 -10.20
C ALA A 75 0.05 1.95 -8.95
N LEU A 76 -0.81 2.05 -7.92
CA LEU A 76 -0.76 1.16 -6.76
C LEU A 76 -1.08 -0.29 -7.17
N HIS A 77 -2.09 -0.50 -8.02
CA HIS A 77 -2.41 -1.82 -8.57
C HIS A 77 -1.25 -2.38 -9.38
N GLU A 78 -0.66 -1.57 -10.27
CA GLU A 78 0.54 -1.94 -11.03
C GLU A 78 1.71 -2.32 -10.11
N LEU A 79 1.99 -1.50 -9.09
CA LEU A 79 3.05 -1.77 -8.11
C LEU A 79 2.82 -3.11 -7.40
N VAL A 80 1.61 -3.36 -6.90
CA VAL A 80 1.29 -4.61 -6.22
C VAL A 80 1.42 -5.80 -7.16
N HIS A 81 0.98 -5.65 -8.41
CA HIS A 81 1.09 -6.69 -9.43
C HIS A 81 2.56 -7.01 -9.76
N GLU A 82 3.37 -6.00 -10.10
CA GLU A 82 4.80 -6.17 -10.38
C GLU A 82 5.55 -6.77 -9.19
N THR A 83 5.26 -6.26 -7.99
CA THR A 83 5.88 -6.74 -6.75
C THR A 83 5.51 -8.18 -6.47
N ALA A 84 4.27 -8.60 -6.70
CA ALA A 84 3.86 -9.97 -6.48
C ALA A 84 4.46 -10.96 -7.49
N LEU A 85 4.74 -10.53 -8.72
CA LEU A 85 5.45 -11.35 -9.72
C LEU A 85 6.91 -11.62 -9.34
N LEU A 86 7.58 -10.59 -8.80
CA LEU A 86 8.99 -10.63 -8.39
C LEU A 86 9.18 -11.25 -7.00
N THR A 87 8.29 -10.93 -6.07
CA THR A 87 8.31 -11.34 -4.66
C THR A 87 6.97 -11.97 -4.27
N PRO A 88 6.77 -13.27 -4.58
CA PRO A 88 5.55 -13.97 -4.18
C PRO A 88 5.34 -13.89 -2.66
N GLY A 89 4.13 -13.55 -2.25
CA GLY A 89 3.78 -13.38 -0.84
C GLY A 89 4.05 -11.98 -0.29
N ALA A 90 4.29 -10.97 -1.14
CA ALA A 90 4.34 -9.57 -0.74
C ALA A 90 3.14 -9.20 0.15
N GLN A 91 3.37 -8.36 1.16
CA GLN A 91 2.35 -8.01 2.15
C GLN A 91 2.10 -6.51 2.11
N LEU A 92 0.85 -6.09 2.17
CA LEU A 92 0.47 -4.68 2.15
C LEU A 92 -0.44 -4.37 3.34
N LEU A 93 -0.08 -3.39 4.15
CA LEU A 93 -0.91 -2.91 5.26
C LEU A 93 -1.49 -1.54 4.89
N VAL A 94 -2.80 -1.39 5.07
CA VAL A 94 -3.48 -0.10 5.06
C VAL A 94 -3.91 0.20 6.50
N CYS A 95 -3.58 1.39 7.00
CA CYS A 95 -4.00 1.84 8.33
C CYS A 95 -4.10 3.37 8.44
N PHE A 96 -4.57 3.87 9.58
CA PHE A 96 -4.46 5.30 9.90
C PHE A 96 -3.04 5.66 10.34
N ASP A 97 -2.67 6.91 10.07
CA ASP A 97 -1.41 7.48 10.54
C ASP A 97 -1.44 7.53 12.08
N GLY A 98 -0.38 7.04 12.72
CA GLY A 98 -0.29 6.86 14.17
C GLY A 98 -0.92 5.57 14.71
N GLU A 99 -1.53 4.74 13.86
CA GLU A 99 -2.09 3.44 14.24
C GLU A 99 -1.24 2.25 13.75
N GLU A 100 0.05 2.48 13.44
CA GLU A 100 0.93 1.47 12.83
C GLU A 100 1.17 0.24 13.71
N GLU A 101 0.92 0.34 15.02
CA GLU A 101 1.04 -0.78 15.95
C GLU A 101 -0.28 -1.53 16.18
N THR A 102 -1.38 -1.02 15.62
CA THR A 102 -2.69 -1.56 15.92
C THR A 102 -3.00 -2.74 15.01
N ALA A 103 -3.40 -3.87 15.61
CA ALA A 103 -3.70 -5.09 14.86
C ALA A 103 -4.70 -4.82 13.71
N PRO A 104 -4.47 -5.35 12.50
CA PRO A 104 -5.43 -5.22 11.41
C PRO A 104 -6.79 -5.78 11.81
N GLU A 105 -7.87 -5.09 11.45
CA GLU A 105 -9.24 -5.58 11.68
C GLU A 105 -9.56 -6.74 10.75
N HIS A 106 -8.96 -6.73 9.56
CA HIS A 106 -9.08 -7.79 8.58
C HIS A 106 -7.71 -8.20 8.02
N SER A 107 -7.58 -9.48 7.68
CA SER A 107 -6.49 -9.99 6.88
C SER A 107 -7.06 -10.70 5.66
N ARG A 108 -6.51 -10.43 4.48
CA ARG A 108 -6.99 -11.02 3.22
C ARG A 108 -5.82 -11.51 2.37
N THR A 109 -6.05 -12.57 1.63
CA THR A 109 -5.14 -13.00 0.59
C THR A 109 -5.70 -12.55 -0.75
N LEU A 110 -4.92 -11.80 -1.53
CA LEU A 110 -5.25 -11.40 -2.88
C LEU A 110 -4.66 -12.42 -3.85
N GLU A 111 -5.50 -13.11 -4.61
CA GLU A 111 -5.05 -13.94 -5.74
C GLU A 111 -4.84 -13.10 -7.00
N ASP A 112 -5.50 -11.95 -7.04
CA ASP A 112 -5.46 -10.97 -8.12
C ASP A 112 -5.29 -9.56 -7.52
N PRO A 113 -4.25 -8.79 -7.90
CA PRO A 113 -4.04 -7.41 -7.45
C PRO A 113 -5.25 -6.49 -7.70
N ASP A 114 -6.06 -6.76 -8.71
CA ASP A 114 -7.27 -6.00 -9.02
C ASP A 114 -8.38 -6.19 -7.96
N GLN A 115 -8.17 -7.07 -6.98
CA GLN A 115 -9.02 -7.21 -5.78
C GLN A 115 -8.64 -6.23 -4.67
N LEU A 116 -7.51 -5.52 -4.78
CA LEU A 116 -7.08 -4.53 -3.80
C LEU A 116 -8.09 -3.37 -3.73
N ARG A 117 -8.65 -3.14 -2.56
CA ARG A 117 -9.56 -2.02 -2.28
C ARG A 117 -9.04 -1.29 -1.07
N VAL A 118 -8.77 0.00 -1.21
CA VAL A 118 -8.41 0.87 -0.09
C VAL A 118 -9.65 1.70 0.23
N ARG A 119 -10.17 1.59 1.45
CA ARG A 119 -11.37 2.32 1.88
C ARG A 119 -11.07 3.17 3.09
N TRP A 120 -11.85 4.23 3.25
CA TRP A 120 -11.77 5.01 4.48
C TRP A 120 -12.21 4.17 5.68
N GLY A 121 -11.43 4.21 6.77
CA GLY A 121 -11.74 3.46 7.99
C GLY A 121 -11.17 2.04 8.02
N ASP A 122 -10.67 1.53 6.91
CA ASP A 122 -10.16 0.16 6.83
C ASP A 122 -8.76 0.06 7.47
N ARG A 123 -8.60 -0.92 8.38
CA ARG A 123 -7.29 -1.46 8.77
C ARG A 123 -7.15 -2.88 8.27
N ILE A 124 -6.53 -3.04 7.11
CA ILE A 124 -6.49 -4.34 6.43
C ILE A 124 -5.06 -4.69 6.07
N LEU A 125 -4.67 -5.91 6.42
CA LEU A 125 -3.45 -6.53 5.95
C LEU A 125 -3.78 -7.45 4.75
N TYR A 126 -3.18 -7.15 3.62
CA TYR A 126 -3.25 -7.96 2.42
C TYR A 126 -1.98 -8.80 2.29
N SER A 127 -2.13 -10.07 1.94
CA SER A 127 -1.05 -10.94 1.48
C SER A 127 -1.30 -11.25 0.01
N VAL A 128 -0.33 -11.00 -0.86
CA VAL A 128 -0.54 -11.05 -2.31
C VAL A 128 0.11 -12.31 -2.88
N LEU A 129 -0.72 -13.18 -3.44
CA LEU A 129 -0.34 -14.45 -4.07
C LEU A 129 -0.71 -14.40 -5.55
N VAL A 130 0.15 -13.81 -6.38
CA VAL A 130 -0.04 -13.92 -7.84
C VAL A 130 0.42 -15.31 -8.29
N ARG A 131 -0.50 -16.10 -8.82
CA ARG A 131 -0.16 -17.37 -9.48
C ARG A 131 0.45 -17.05 -10.85
N ARG A 132 1.65 -17.58 -11.10
CA ARG A 132 2.35 -17.48 -12.39
C ARG A 132 1.68 -18.33 -13.47
#